data_AF-A0A1H6KWK1-F1
#
_entry.id   AF-A0A1H6KWK1-F1
#
_cell.length_a   1.000
_cell.length_b   1.000
_cell.length_c   1.000
_cell.angle_alpha   90.00
_cell.angle_beta   90.00
_cell.angle_gamma   90.00
#
_symmetry.space_group_name_H-M   'P 1'
#
loop_
_entity.id
_entity.type
_entity.pdbx_description
1 polymer ?
#
loop_
_entity_poly.entity_id
_entity_poly.type
_entity_poly.pdbx_seq_one_letter_code
_entity_poly.pdbx_strand_id
1 'polypeptide(L)'
;MLRFKILASTIPLALAAFLARGDLVSGTHPCISTGETTVQIAVMPWQARSHVSFTNDPLQATVRVQIVDSAETADFVVLDDADAAEPDACPVTAATRFIGIAETSATSEPIIYLSEQGDADYRIFVKSRSFTARDAAALIVGAHSRSPARMAAANL
;
A
#
# COMPACT_ATOMS: atom_id res chain seq x y z
N MET A 1 -15.81 63.11 36.44
CA MET A 1 -14.71 63.17 35.45
C MET A 1 -14.11 61.77 35.35
N LEU A 2 -14.48 60.99 34.34
CA LEU A 2 -14.06 59.59 34.17
C LEU A 2 -13.01 59.51 33.06
N ARG A 3 -11.80 59.02 33.38
CA ARG A 3 -10.68 58.89 32.43
C ARG A 3 -10.75 57.51 31.76
N PHE A 4 -10.98 57.47 30.45
CA PHE A 4 -10.84 56.25 29.64
C PHE A 4 -9.37 56.06 29.25
N LYS A 5 -8.77 54.95 29.69
CA LYS A 5 -7.45 54.48 29.23
C LYS A 5 -7.69 53.50 28.08
N ILE A 6 -7.38 53.94 26.85
CA ILE A 6 -7.38 53.07 25.66
C ILE A 6 -6.07 52.26 25.70
N LEU A 7 -6.19 50.95 25.93
CA LEU A 7 -5.08 50.01 25.71
C LEU A 7 -5.03 49.73 24.21
N ALA A 8 -4.09 50.36 23.51
CA ALA A 8 -3.74 50.02 22.14
C ALA A 8 -3.13 48.61 22.13
N SER A 9 -3.95 47.61 21.85
CA SER A 9 -3.51 46.23 21.67
C SER A 9 -2.89 46.08 20.29
N THR A 10 -1.56 46.17 20.23
CA THR A 10 -0.76 45.83 19.05
C THR A 10 -0.51 44.32 19.05
N ILE A 11 -1.52 43.53 18.73
CA ILE A 11 -1.31 42.11 18.39
C ILE A 11 -0.98 42.07 16.90
N PRO A 12 0.24 41.67 16.50
CA PRO A 12 0.64 41.70 15.10
C PRO A 12 -0.15 40.67 14.30
N LEU A 13 -0.76 41.13 13.21
CA LEU A 13 -1.15 40.31 12.07
C LEU A 13 0.10 39.65 11.47
N ALA A 14 0.49 38.50 12.01
CA ALA A 14 1.57 37.67 11.48
C ALA A 14 1.18 36.19 11.61
N LEU A 15 0.11 35.79 10.91
CA LEU A 15 -0.28 34.39 10.81
C LEU A 15 -0.76 34.05 9.38
N ALA A 16 0.08 34.33 8.38
CA ALA A 16 -0.16 33.88 7.00
C ALA A 16 1.16 33.81 6.22
N ALA A 17 2.10 32.95 6.61
CA ALA A 17 3.31 32.71 5.81
C ALA A 17 3.95 31.32 6.01
N PHE A 18 3.18 30.29 6.38
CA PHE A 18 3.76 28.95 6.63
C PHE A 18 2.99 27.78 5.99
N LEU A 19 2.38 27.99 4.82
CA LEU A 19 1.69 26.93 4.06
C LEU A 19 2.20 26.77 2.62
N ALA A 20 3.49 26.99 2.35
CA ALA A 20 4.03 26.75 1.00
C ALA A 20 5.44 26.13 0.99
N ARG A 21 5.79 25.43 2.06
CA ARG A 21 6.97 24.53 2.10
C ARG A 21 6.59 23.18 2.70
N GLY A 22 5.41 22.70 2.32
CA GLY A 22 5.27 21.26 2.16
C GLY A 22 5.88 20.98 0.81
N ASP A 23 7.12 20.48 0.79
CA ASP A 23 7.49 19.56 -0.26
C ASP A 23 6.37 18.51 -0.25
N LEU A 24 5.43 18.64 -1.18
CA LEU A 24 4.61 17.54 -1.63
C LEU A 24 5.63 16.60 -2.25
N VAL A 25 6.31 15.83 -1.39
CA VAL A 25 6.89 14.57 -1.77
C VAL A 25 5.69 13.82 -2.30
N SER A 26 5.50 13.88 -3.62
CA SER A 26 4.68 12.94 -4.36
C SER A 26 5.26 11.60 -3.96
N GLY A 27 4.72 11.03 -2.87
CA GLY A 27 5.11 9.72 -2.42
C GLY A 27 4.80 8.82 -3.58
N THR A 28 5.82 8.28 -4.22
CA THR A 28 5.67 7.19 -5.18
C THR A 28 4.97 6.09 -4.42
N HIS A 29 3.64 6.03 -4.56
CA HIS A 29 2.84 5.10 -3.81
C HIS A 29 2.93 3.76 -4.51
N PRO A 30 3.25 2.68 -3.76
CA PRO A 30 3.39 1.38 -4.36
C PRO A 30 2.15 0.96 -5.14
N CYS A 31 2.31 0.69 -6.43
CA CYS A 31 1.20 0.37 -7.33
C CYS A 31 1.63 -0.65 -8.38
N ILE A 32 0.66 -1.42 -8.86
CA ILE A 32 0.83 -2.41 -9.93
C ILE A 32 -0.33 -2.28 -10.92
N SER A 33 -0.06 -2.48 -12.20
CA SER A 33 -1.10 -2.59 -13.22
C SER A 33 -1.45 -4.06 -13.45
N THR A 34 -2.74 -4.38 -13.34
CA THR A 34 -3.30 -5.70 -13.61
C THR A 34 -4.38 -5.57 -14.69
N GLY A 35 -3.96 -5.66 -15.95
CA GLY A 35 -4.81 -5.36 -17.11
C GLY A 35 -5.28 -3.91 -17.11
N GLU A 36 -6.60 -3.70 -17.12
CA GLU A 36 -7.24 -2.37 -17.11
C GLU A 36 -7.39 -1.78 -15.69
N THR A 37 -6.93 -2.48 -14.65
CA THR A 37 -7.08 -2.04 -13.25
C THR A 37 -5.74 -1.81 -12.59
N THR A 38 -5.59 -0.67 -11.94
CA THR A 38 -4.43 -0.37 -11.09
C THR A 38 -4.73 -0.74 -9.65
N VAL A 39 -3.79 -1.39 -8.99
CA VAL A 39 -3.86 -1.73 -7.56
C VAL A 39 -2.80 -0.91 -6.85
N GLN A 40 -3.16 -0.26 -5.76
CA GLN A 40 -2.29 0.67 -5.04
C GLN A 40 -2.45 0.49 -3.53
N ILE A 41 -1.37 0.69 -2.77
CA ILE A 41 -1.47 0.77 -1.30
C ILE A 41 -2.26 2.03 -0.93
N ALA A 42 -3.27 1.88 -0.08
CA ALA A 42 -4.06 2.98 0.44
C ALA A 42 -3.20 3.89 1.32
N VAL A 43 -3.19 5.19 1.01
CA VAL A 43 -2.49 6.19 1.83
C VAL A 43 -3.29 6.49 3.09
N MET A 44 -4.61 6.54 2.96
CA MET A 44 -5.53 6.77 4.05
C MET A 44 -6.42 5.54 4.29
N PRO A 45 -6.71 5.18 5.56
CA PRO A 45 -7.48 3.98 5.88
C PRO A 45 -8.85 3.89 5.21
N TRP A 46 -9.55 5.03 5.02
CA TRP A 46 -10.88 5.05 4.40
C TRP A 46 -10.85 4.82 2.88
N GLN A 47 -9.68 4.92 2.23
CA GLN A 47 -9.55 4.64 0.80
C GLN A 47 -9.51 3.14 0.54
N ALA A 48 -8.96 2.37 1.48
CA ALA A 48 -8.86 0.93 1.38
C ALA A 48 -10.26 0.30 1.35
N ARG A 49 -10.60 -0.31 0.21
CA ARG A 49 -11.84 -1.09 0.07
C ARG A 49 -11.66 -2.56 0.42
N SER A 50 -10.40 -2.98 0.54
CA SER A 50 -9.99 -4.34 0.93
C SER A 50 -8.70 -4.24 1.72
N HIS A 51 -8.53 -5.11 2.71
CA HIS A 51 -7.31 -5.18 3.47
C HIS A 51 -6.67 -6.55 3.40
N VAL A 52 -5.39 -6.56 3.71
CA VAL A 52 -4.60 -7.75 3.99
C VAL A 52 -3.93 -7.56 5.34
N SER A 53 -3.61 -8.65 6.00
CA SER A 53 -2.85 -8.64 7.26
C SER A 53 -1.63 -9.54 7.14
N PHE A 54 -0.69 -9.42 8.07
CA PHE A 54 0.53 -10.24 8.10
C PHE A 54 0.61 -11.06 9.37
N THR A 55 1.15 -12.27 9.27
CA THR A 55 1.46 -13.13 10.41
C THR A 55 2.91 -13.62 10.31
N ASN A 56 3.50 -13.91 11.47
CA ASN A 56 4.78 -14.62 11.57
C ASN A 56 4.58 -16.13 11.81
N ASP A 57 3.34 -16.56 12.06
CA ASP A 57 2.99 -17.95 12.25
C ASP A 57 2.51 -18.55 10.91
N PRO A 58 3.28 -19.45 10.29
CA PRO A 58 2.89 -20.07 9.03
C PRO A 58 1.57 -20.85 9.12
N LEU A 59 1.14 -21.30 10.31
CA LEU A 59 -0.11 -22.05 10.48
C LEU A 59 -1.35 -21.15 10.45
N GLN A 60 -1.18 -19.84 10.69
CA GLN A 60 -2.27 -18.85 10.63
C GLN A 60 -2.40 -18.20 9.25
N ALA A 61 -1.46 -18.46 8.35
CA ALA A 61 -1.41 -17.86 7.03
C ALA A 61 -2.48 -18.47 6.12
N THR A 62 -3.24 -17.62 5.44
CA THR A 62 -4.09 -18.05 4.33
C THR A 62 -3.35 -17.98 3.00
N VAL A 63 -2.30 -17.17 2.91
CA VAL A 63 -1.45 -17.01 1.71
C VAL A 63 0.01 -16.95 2.14
N ARG A 64 0.85 -17.73 1.46
CA ARG A 64 2.30 -17.76 1.63
C ARG A 64 2.97 -17.02 0.47
N VAL A 65 3.79 -16.04 0.79
CA VAL A 65 4.57 -15.29 -0.20
C VAL A 65 6.04 -15.51 0.07
N GLN A 66 6.76 -16.04 -0.92
CA GLN A 66 8.20 -16.22 -0.87
C GLN A 66 8.92 -15.03 -1.47
N ILE A 67 9.91 -14.49 -0.76
CA ILE A 67 10.87 -13.55 -1.30
C ILE A 67 12.00 -14.36 -1.94
N VAL A 68 12.21 -14.19 -3.23
CA VAL A 68 13.31 -14.83 -3.97
C VAL A 68 14.42 -13.82 -4.26
N ASP A 69 15.62 -14.34 -4.54
CA ASP A 69 16.84 -13.56 -4.77
C ASP A 69 17.09 -13.22 -6.25
N SER A 70 16.29 -13.78 -7.17
CA SER A 70 16.39 -13.51 -8.61
C SER A 70 15.04 -13.25 -9.26
N ALA A 71 15.01 -12.31 -10.22
CA ALA A 71 13.82 -11.99 -11.00
C ALA A 71 13.34 -13.17 -11.87
N GLU A 72 14.26 -14.06 -12.26
CA GLU A 72 14.00 -15.22 -13.13
C GLU A 72 13.18 -16.32 -12.43
N THR A 73 13.22 -16.36 -11.10
CA THR A 73 12.51 -17.35 -10.28
C THR A 73 11.24 -16.79 -9.63
N ALA A 74 10.95 -15.51 -9.84
CA ALA A 74 9.79 -14.82 -9.29
C ALA A 74 8.59 -14.88 -10.24
N ASP A 75 7.40 -15.01 -9.66
CA ASP A 75 6.14 -14.83 -10.37
C ASP A 75 5.82 -13.34 -10.54
N PHE A 76 6.35 -12.51 -9.65
CA PHE A 76 6.16 -11.07 -9.66
C PHE A 76 7.46 -10.32 -9.34
N VAL A 77 7.83 -9.38 -10.19
CA VAL A 77 9.09 -8.63 -10.12
C VAL A 77 8.78 -7.15 -9.89
N VAL A 78 9.30 -6.58 -8.80
CA VAL A 78 9.22 -5.15 -8.50
C VAL A 78 10.59 -4.53 -8.69
N LEU A 79 10.69 -3.64 -9.68
CA LEU A 79 11.88 -2.85 -9.98
C LEU A 79 11.52 -1.36 -9.91
N ASP A 80 12.32 -0.56 -9.22
CA ASP A 80 12.14 0.89 -9.07
C ASP A 80 13.34 1.67 -9.63
N ASP A 81 14.08 1.06 -10.56
CA ASP A 81 15.31 1.61 -11.14
C ASP A 81 15.08 2.31 -12.49
N ALA A 82 13.86 2.83 -12.71
CA ALA A 82 13.63 3.74 -13.82
C ALA A 82 14.10 5.13 -13.40
N ASP A 83 15.20 5.60 -13.99
CA ASP A 83 15.73 6.98 -13.82
C ASP A 83 14.71 8.08 -14.12
N ALA A 84 13.56 7.72 -14.69
CA ALA A 84 12.37 8.55 -14.80
C ALA A 84 11.19 7.83 -14.11
N ALA A 85 10.68 8.43 -13.03
CA ALA A 85 9.30 8.18 -12.64
C ALA A 85 8.42 8.69 -13.79
N GLU A 86 8.01 7.79 -14.68
CA GLU A 86 7.01 8.11 -15.68
C GLU A 86 5.78 8.61 -14.91
N PRO A 87 5.36 9.87 -15.09
CA PRO A 87 4.37 10.52 -14.23
C PRO A 87 3.01 9.81 -14.23
N ASP A 88 2.80 8.90 -15.18
CA ASP A 88 1.58 8.12 -15.39
C ASP A 88 1.81 6.60 -15.35
N ALA A 89 2.85 6.10 -14.69
CA ALA A 89 3.09 4.64 -14.59
C ALA A 89 1.92 3.90 -13.89
N CYS A 90 1.23 4.59 -12.98
CA CYS A 90 0.02 4.10 -12.32
C CYS A 90 -0.99 5.25 -12.16
N PRO A 91 -1.76 5.58 -13.21
CA PRO A 91 -2.76 6.63 -13.09
C PRO A 91 -3.84 6.16 -12.12
N VAL A 92 -4.16 7.02 -11.16
CA VAL A 92 -5.31 6.82 -10.27
C VAL A 92 -6.55 7.14 -11.07
N THR A 93 -7.30 6.10 -11.44
CA THR A 93 -8.56 6.19 -12.18
C THR A 93 -9.72 5.71 -11.30
N ALA A 94 -10.96 5.83 -11.81
CA ALA A 94 -12.12 5.23 -11.14
C ALA A 94 -12.02 3.69 -11.00
N ALA A 95 -11.16 3.04 -11.80
CA ALA A 95 -10.89 1.61 -11.73
C ALA A 95 -9.77 1.26 -10.74
N THR A 96 -9.11 2.25 -10.13
CA THR A 96 -8.06 2.03 -9.14
C THR A 96 -8.63 1.41 -7.87
N ARG A 97 -7.93 0.39 -7.40
CA ARG A 97 -8.27 -0.33 -6.19
C ARG A 97 -7.21 -0.11 -5.13
N PHE A 98 -7.65 0.41 -4.00
CA PHE A 98 -6.80 0.67 -2.86
C PHE A 98 -6.82 -0.51 -1.89
N ILE A 99 -5.63 -1.00 -1.53
CA ILE A 99 -5.41 -2.07 -0.56
C ILE A 99 -4.85 -1.46 0.72
N GLY A 100 -5.48 -1.75 1.86
CA GLY A 100 -4.94 -1.42 3.17
C GLY A 100 -4.13 -2.58 3.75
N ILE A 101 -3.07 -2.28 4.49
CA ILE A 101 -2.39 -3.26 5.34
C ILE A 101 -2.93 -3.06 6.76
N ALA A 102 -3.70 -4.03 7.25
CA ALA A 102 -4.28 -4.01 8.58
C ALA A 102 -3.30 -4.59 9.62
N GLU A 103 -3.28 -3.99 10.81
CA GLU A 103 -2.49 -4.51 11.94
C GLU A 103 -3.11 -5.78 12.54
N THR A 104 -4.44 -5.89 12.48
CA THR A 104 -5.19 -7.04 12.99
C THR A 104 -5.85 -7.77 11.82
N SER A 105 -5.76 -9.10 11.83
CA SER A 105 -6.44 -9.93 10.83
C SER A 105 -7.96 -9.95 11.06
N ALA A 106 -8.71 -9.73 9.98
CA ALA A 106 -10.14 -10.03 9.94
C ALA A 106 -10.36 -11.42 9.34
N THR A 107 -11.38 -12.15 9.82
CA THR A 107 -11.67 -13.54 9.40
C THR A 107 -11.92 -13.70 7.90
N SER A 108 -12.36 -12.64 7.22
CA SER A 108 -12.65 -12.64 5.77
C SER A 108 -11.57 -12.00 4.91
N GLU A 109 -10.43 -11.65 5.49
CA GLU A 109 -9.33 -10.98 4.78
C GLU A 109 -8.09 -11.88 4.70
N PRO A 110 -7.29 -11.78 3.64
CA PRO A 110 -6.06 -12.56 3.52
C PRO A 110 -5.08 -12.27 4.67
N ILE A 111 -4.55 -13.34 5.26
CA ILE A 111 -3.45 -13.32 6.23
C ILE A 111 -2.20 -13.84 5.52
N ILE A 112 -1.23 -12.94 5.32
CA ILE A 112 -0.02 -13.18 4.54
C ILE A 112 1.11 -13.61 5.47
N TYR A 113 1.78 -14.72 5.12
CA TYR A 113 3.07 -15.09 5.70
C TYR A 113 4.19 -14.85 4.68
N LEU A 114 5.16 -14.01 5.05
CA LEU A 114 6.37 -13.75 4.26
C LEU A 114 7.49 -14.66 4.74
N SER A 115 8.15 -15.31 3.79
CA SER A 115 9.32 -16.14 4.03
C SER A 115 10.32 -16.01 2.89
N GLU A 116 11.59 -16.27 3.15
CA GLU A 116 12.60 -16.44 2.09
C GLU A 116 12.71 -17.91 1.63
N GLN A 117 12.13 -18.83 2.41
CA GLN A 117 12.29 -20.27 2.26
C GLN A 117 10.95 -21.02 2.34
N GLY A 118 10.92 -22.20 1.73
CA GLY A 118 9.77 -23.11 1.77
C GLY A 118 8.80 -22.93 0.60
N ASP A 119 7.71 -23.71 0.63
CA ASP A 119 6.66 -23.63 -0.38
C ASP A 119 5.84 -22.35 -0.21
N ALA A 120 5.55 -21.69 -1.34
CA ALA A 120 4.76 -20.47 -1.38
C ALA A 120 3.75 -20.49 -2.52
N ASP A 121 2.65 -19.76 -2.31
CA ASP A 121 1.61 -19.55 -3.31
C ASP A 121 2.05 -18.52 -4.36
N TYR A 122 2.88 -17.56 -3.96
CA TYR A 122 3.46 -16.53 -4.83
C TYR A 122 4.94 -16.30 -4.52
N ARG A 123 5.75 -16.10 -5.55
CA ARG A 123 7.16 -15.71 -5.43
C ARG A 123 7.34 -14.28 -5.90
N ILE A 124 7.94 -13.45 -5.05
CA ILE A 124 8.22 -12.05 -5.35
C ILE A 124 9.73 -11.78 -5.34
N PHE A 125 10.19 -11.03 -6.33
CA PHE A 125 11.52 -10.43 -6.33
C PHE A 125 11.35 -8.91 -6.20
N VAL A 126 12.01 -8.31 -5.21
CA VAL A 126 11.92 -6.86 -4.96
C VAL A 126 13.32 -6.25 -4.99
N LYS A 127 13.57 -5.42 -6.01
CA LYS A 127 14.77 -4.60 -6.12
C LYS A 127 14.33 -3.15 -6.28
N SER A 128 14.05 -2.52 -5.14
CA SER A 128 13.51 -1.17 -5.08
C SER A 128 14.07 -0.39 -3.89
N ARG A 129 14.12 0.94 -4.01
CA ARG A 129 14.46 1.86 -2.91
C ARG A 129 13.21 2.37 -2.18
N SER A 130 12.07 2.40 -2.85
CA SER A 130 10.81 2.94 -2.31
C SER A 130 9.76 1.87 -1.96
N PHE A 131 9.91 0.64 -2.45
CA PHE A 131 8.97 -0.47 -2.21
C PHE A 131 9.59 -1.52 -1.30
N THR A 132 8.85 -1.92 -0.26
CA THR A 132 9.25 -3.04 0.60
C THR A 132 8.69 -4.37 0.07
N ALA A 133 9.31 -5.50 0.47
CA ALA A 133 8.77 -6.83 0.20
C ALA A 133 7.34 -7.01 0.77
N ARG A 134 7.06 -6.36 1.91
CA ARG A 134 5.73 -6.34 2.52
C ARG A 134 4.71 -5.63 1.62
N ASP A 135 5.06 -4.49 1.05
CA ASP A 135 4.15 -3.76 0.15
C ASP A 135 3.90 -4.54 -1.14
N ALA A 136 4.95 -5.12 -1.73
CA ALA A 136 4.83 -5.96 -2.91
C ALA A 136 3.92 -7.17 -2.66
N ALA A 137 4.07 -7.84 -1.51
CA ALA A 137 3.21 -8.94 -1.11
C ALA A 137 1.75 -8.49 -0.90
N ALA A 138 1.54 -7.35 -0.25
CA ALA A 138 0.20 -6.80 -0.07
C ALA A 138 -0.47 -6.46 -1.41
N LEU A 139 0.28 -5.94 -2.37
CA LEU A 139 -0.20 -5.62 -3.70
C LEU A 139 -0.57 -6.87 -4.50
N ILE A 140 0.29 -7.89 -4.54
CA ILE A 140 0.00 -9.12 -5.31
C ILE A 140 -1.18 -9.89 -4.69
N VAL A 141 -1.20 -10.07 -3.37
CA VAL A 141 -2.29 -10.78 -2.68
C VAL A 141 -3.57 -9.97 -2.73
N GLY A 142 -3.47 -8.66 -2.47
CA GLY A 142 -4.57 -7.72 -2.61
C GLY A 142 -5.14 -7.74 -4.02
N ALA A 143 -4.30 -7.83 -5.05
CA ALA A 143 -4.73 -7.89 -6.44
C ALA A 143 -5.56 -9.14 -6.76
N HIS A 144 -5.15 -10.29 -6.23
CA HIS A 144 -5.74 -11.61 -6.49
C HIS A 144 -6.90 -12.01 -5.56
N SER A 145 -7.13 -11.28 -4.46
CA SER A 145 -8.20 -11.58 -3.48
C SER A 145 -9.64 -11.42 -4.01
N ARG A 146 -9.82 -11.08 -5.30
CA ARG A 146 -11.13 -10.92 -5.94
C ARG A 146 -11.79 -12.22 -6.41
N SER A 147 -11.38 -13.37 -5.87
CA SER A 147 -12.09 -14.63 -6.07
C SER A 147 -12.46 -15.30 -4.73
N PRO A 148 -13.50 -14.83 -4.02
CA PRO A 148 -14.35 -15.72 -3.23
C PRO A 148 -15.29 -16.50 -4.17
N ALA A 149 -14.77 -16.99 -5.31
CA ALA A 149 -15.48 -17.98 -6.12
C ALA A 149 -15.18 -19.32 -5.46
N ARG A 150 -16.08 -19.71 -4.55
CA ARG A 150 -16.30 -21.07 -4.07
C ARG A 150 -15.38 -22.11 -4.71
N MET A 151 -14.25 -22.40 -4.06
CA MET A 151 -13.80 -23.79 -4.02
C MET A 151 -14.71 -24.51 -3.01
N ALA A 152 -15.98 -24.66 -3.40
CA ALA A 152 -16.74 -25.79 -2.93
C ALA A 152 -16.00 -27.01 -3.47
N ALA A 153 -15.57 -27.87 -2.55
CA ALA A 153 -15.12 -29.20 -2.86
C ALA A 153 -16.10 -29.84 -3.87
N ALA A 154 -15.63 -30.08 -5.10
CA ALA A 154 -16.21 -31.10 -5.93
C ALA A 154 -15.57 -32.43 -5.52
N ASN A 155 -16.01 -32.95 -4.37
CA ASN A 155 -16.03 -34.38 -4.15
C ASN A 155 -17.34 -34.89 -4.75
N LEU A 156 -17.24 -35.60 -5.87
CA LEU A 156 -17.99 -36.81 -6.25
C LEU A 156 -17.70 -37.15 -7.72
#